data_AF-A0A838V3R6-F1
#
_entry.id   AF-A0A838V3R6-F1
#
_cell.length_a   1.000
_cell.length_b   1.000
_cell.length_c   1.000
_cell.angle_alpha   90.00
_cell.angle_beta   90.00
_cell.angle_gamma   90.00
#
_symmetry.space_group_name_H-M   'P 1'
#
loop_
_entity.id
_entity.type
_entity.pdbx_description
1 polymer ?
#
loop_
_entity_poly.entity_id
_entity_poly.type
_entity_poly.pdbx_seq_one_letter_code
_entity_poly.pdbx_strand_id
1 'polypeptide(L)'
;MRRRLAKAALDLYPLAFRRRYGDEMLALIEEAPPSSKTTLDLLRGAFLAHVRPAAGLAAALSPEERLRGATAGILSCWIAFAAAGFGFYKTTEDHPFSRAGDSHPAIGGAHTAIQILAVIASLAVIAGALPLIVPALRQARRVRSLRRATGLAAGALALFAIATLGLVALAHSTRSLPGPAAGLAFLAWALVGLLSGTACAFAARSGLFALRVRRSGLVAALACGTLVTAAMALIATATGVYVFALALDASTLAGQGNGPSGLLSAGASIGFQLLVMIAAAGLASVTLYRGWSAVGSSRSGSSPVSSST
;
A
#
# COMPACT_ATOMS: atom_id res chain seq x y z
N MET A 1 -20.80 21.04 8.08
CA MET A 1 -19.75 20.39 7.25
C MET A 1 -18.38 20.39 7.94
N ARG A 2 -17.85 21.53 8.41
CA ARG A 2 -16.52 21.64 9.05
C ARG A 2 -16.29 20.72 10.25
N ARG A 3 -17.25 20.61 11.17
CA ARG A 3 -17.16 19.67 12.32
C ARG A 3 -17.00 18.21 11.90
N ARG A 4 -17.62 17.78 10.79
CA ARG A 4 -17.44 16.42 10.24
C ARG A 4 -16.03 16.24 9.67
N LEU A 5 -15.49 17.25 9.00
CA LEU A 5 -14.11 17.23 8.49
C LEU A 5 -13.08 17.20 9.62
N ALA A 6 -13.29 17.97 10.69
CA ALA A 6 -12.43 17.95 11.86
C ALA A 6 -12.44 16.59 12.58
N LYS A 7 -13.63 15.97 12.74
CA LYS A 7 -13.76 14.60 13.27
C LYS A 7 -13.07 13.58 12.33
N ALA A 8 -13.22 13.72 11.02
CA ALA A 8 -12.52 12.86 10.06
C ALA A 8 -10.99 13.06 10.09
N ALA A 9 -10.51 14.28 10.35
CA ALA A 9 -9.09 14.55 10.54
C ALA A 9 -8.54 13.89 11.81
N LEU A 10 -9.32 13.84 12.90
CA LEU A 10 -8.97 13.06 14.09
C LEU A 10 -8.79 11.57 13.77
N ASP A 11 -9.62 11.02 12.88
CA ASP A 11 -9.50 9.62 12.47
C ASP A 11 -8.20 9.28 11.71
N LEU A 12 -7.51 10.29 11.19
CA LEU A 12 -6.21 10.14 10.54
C LEU A 12 -5.05 10.04 11.54
N TYR A 13 -5.23 10.43 12.81
CA TYR A 13 -4.18 10.31 13.80
C TYR A 13 -3.82 8.84 14.09
N PRO A 14 -2.55 8.54 14.47
CA PRO A 14 -2.15 7.21 14.90
C PRO A 14 -3.05 6.66 16.01
N LEU A 15 -3.32 5.35 15.99
CA LEU A 15 -4.24 4.71 16.96
C LEU A 15 -3.83 4.96 18.42
N ALA A 16 -2.53 4.90 18.71
CA ALA A 16 -1.99 5.18 20.04
C ALA A 16 -2.34 6.59 20.52
N PHE A 17 -2.23 7.56 19.61
CA PHE A 17 -2.53 8.95 19.89
C PHE A 17 -4.02 9.13 20.15
N ARG A 18 -4.88 8.58 19.28
CA ARG A 18 -6.34 8.66 19.44
C ARG A 18 -6.82 8.04 20.75
N ARG A 19 -6.19 6.97 21.23
CA ARG A 19 -6.55 6.38 22.53
C ARG A 19 -6.20 7.25 23.71
N ARG A 20 -5.09 7.98 23.61
CA ARG A 20 -4.59 8.79 24.71
C ARG A 20 -5.25 10.18 24.74
N TYR A 21 -5.42 10.80 23.58
CA TYR A 21 -5.82 12.21 23.45
C TYR A 21 -7.08 12.41 22.61
N GLY A 22 -7.68 11.34 22.08
CA GLY A 22 -8.80 11.44 21.14
C GLY A 22 -10.04 12.05 21.77
N ASP A 23 -10.38 11.67 23.01
CA ASP A 23 -11.56 12.19 23.71
C ASP A 23 -11.38 13.66 24.08
N GLU A 24 -10.19 14.05 24.55
CA GLU A 24 -9.84 15.45 24.83
C GLU A 24 -9.90 16.31 23.57
N MET A 25 -9.29 15.87 22.47
CA MET A 25 -9.34 16.60 21.20
C MET A 25 -10.75 16.63 20.60
N LEU A 26 -11.54 15.58 20.79
CA LEU A 26 -12.93 15.58 20.39
C LEU A 26 -13.71 16.63 21.18
N ALA A 27 -13.58 16.66 22.51
CA ALA A 27 -14.21 17.65 23.38
C ALA A 27 -13.86 19.08 22.95
N LEU A 28 -12.59 19.37 22.67
CA LEU A 28 -12.14 20.69 22.16
C LEU A 28 -12.81 21.07 20.82
N ILE A 29 -13.02 20.10 19.92
CA ILE A 29 -13.74 20.31 18.64
C ILE A 29 -15.24 20.51 18.85
N GLU A 30 -15.80 20.00 19.97
CA GLU A 30 -17.21 20.15 20.31
C GLU A 30 -17.50 21.50 20.96
N GLU A 31 -16.56 21.98 21.79
CA GLU A 31 -16.63 23.27 22.49
C GLU A 31 -16.43 24.47 21.57
N ALA A 32 -15.53 24.37 20.59
CA ALA A 32 -15.23 25.47 19.66
C ALA A 32 -15.52 25.08 18.20
N PRO A 33 -16.33 25.86 17.45
CA PRO A 33 -16.60 25.56 16.05
C PRO A 33 -15.29 25.60 15.22
N PRO A 34 -14.89 24.48 14.57
CA PRO A 34 -13.57 24.42 13.94
C PRO A 34 -13.49 25.34 12.71
N SER A 35 -12.48 26.19 12.71
CA SER A 35 -12.12 27.01 11.56
C SER A 35 -11.46 26.14 10.47
N SER A 36 -11.38 26.66 9.22
CA SER A 36 -10.63 25.98 8.15
C SER A 36 -9.15 25.83 8.51
N LYS A 37 -8.57 26.83 9.20
CA LYS A 37 -7.18 26.77 9.70
C LYS A 37 -7.01 25.64 10.70
N THR A 38 -7.93 25.50 11.66
CA THR A 38 -7.94 24.40 12.64
C THR A 38 -7.99 23.04 11.95
N THR A 39 -8.78 22.91 10.88
CA THR A 39 -8.86 21.63 10.13
C THR A 39 -7.52 21.32 9.44
N LEU A 40 -6.89 22.32 8.81
CA LEU A 40 -5.56 22.15 8.20
C LEU A 40 -4.48 21.82 9.24
N ASP A 41 -4.53 22.46 10.42
CA ASP A 41 -3.61 22.18 11.52
C ASP A 41 -3.80 20.77 12.08
N LEU A 42 -5.04 20.28 12.19
CA LEU A 42 -5.32 18.88 12.55
C LEU A 42 -4.78 17.90 11.51
N LEU A 43 -4.95 18.19 10.21
CA LEU A 43 -4.41 17.34 9.14
C LEU A 43 -2.88 17.33 9.17
N ARG A 44 -2.25 18.49 9.35
CA ARG A 44 -0.79 18.62 9.52
C ARG A 44 -0.31 17.90 10.76
N GLY A 45 -1.02 18.03 11.88
CA GLY A 45 -0.71 17.35 13.13
C GLY A 45 -0.82 15.83 13.01
N ALA A 46 -1.86 15.32 12.34
CA ALA A 46 -2.01 13.90 12.03
C ALA A 46 -0.82 13.38 11.22
N PHE A 47 -0.43 14.10 10.17
CA PHE A 47 0.73 13.77 9.36
C PHE A 47 2.03 13.74 10.18
N LEU A 48 2.29 14.81 10.95
CA LEU A 48 3.47 14.89 11.82
C LEU A 48 3.51 13.79 12.87
N ALA A 49 2.36 13.37 13.41
CA ALA A 49 2.27 12.26 14.36
C ALA A 49 2.66 10.90 13.75
N HIS A 50 2.49 10.71 12.43
CA HIS A 50 3.00 9.52 11.73
C HIS A 50 4.51 9.59 11.48
N VAL A 51 5.01 10.78 11.10
CA VAL A 51 6.44 11.01 10.80
C VAL A 51 7.31 10.99 12.06
N ARG A 52 6.82 11.60 13.16
CA ARG A 52 7.51 11.71 14.45
C ARG A 52 6.62 11.16 15.57
N PRO A 53 6.51 9.83 15.72
CA PRO A 53 5.72 9.25 16.80
C PRO A 53 6.31 9.68 18.15
N ALA A 54 5.49 10.24 19.05
CA ALA A 54 5.97 10.62 20.36
C ALA A 54 6.48 9.40 21.14
N ALA A 55 7.58 9.56 21.86
CA ALA A 55 8.15 8.51 22.71
C ALA A 55 7.08 8.01 23.70
N GLY A 56 7.01 6.69 23.90
CA GLY A 56 6.06 6.07 24.82
C GLY A 56 4.63 5.85 24.29
N LEU A 57 4.18 6.52 23.21
CA LEU A 57 2.85 6.25 22.64
C LEU A 57 2.71 4.80 22.16
N ALA A 58 3.80 4.21 21.65
CA ALA A 58 3.78 2.81 21.22
C ALA A 58 3.50 1.83 22.37
N ALA A 59 3.83 2.19 23.62
CA ALA A 59 3.57 1.38 24.80
C ALA A 59 2.08 1.37 25.20
N ALA A 60 1.30 2.36 24.74
CA ALA A 60 -0.15 2.40 24.97
C ALA A 60 -0.95 1.42 24.08
N LEU A 61 -0.29 0.76 23.12
CA LEU A 61 -0.92 -0.25 22.27
C LEU A 61 -0.55 -1.64 22.76
N SER A 62 -1.53 -2.54 22.77
CA SER A 62 -1.27 -3.96 23.00
C SER A 62 -0.37 -4.53 21.89
N PRO A 63 0.41 -5.60 22.16
CA PRO A 63 1.22 -6.27 21.14
C PRO A 63 0.40 -6.71 19.92
N GLU A 64 -0.85 -7.14 20.11
CA GLU A 64 -1.73 -7.55 19.01
C GLU A 64 -2.11 -6.37 18.10
N GLU A 65 -2.37 -5.19 18.65
CA GLU A 65 -2.71 -4.02 17.85
C GLU A 65 -1.52 -3.50 17.06
N ARG A 66 -0.33 -3.61 17.64
CA ARG A 66 0.92 -3.32 16.92
C ARG A 66 1.11 -4.28 15.75
N LEU A 67 0.84 -5.57 15.93
CA LEU A 67 0.86 -6.58 14.85
C LEU A 67 -0.17 -6.30 13.76
N ARG A 68 -1.41 -5.96 14.14
CA ARG A 68 -2.47 -5.61 13.19
C ARG A 68 -2.12 -4.33 12.41
N GLY A 69 -1.62 -3.32 13.11
CA GLY A 69 -1.13 -2.08 12.51
C GLY A 69 0.02 -2.33 11.53
N ALA A 70 0.97 -3.19 11.90
CA ALA A 70 2.09 -3.54 11.04
C ALA A 70 1.64 -4.28 9.78
N THR A 71 0.79 -5.29 9.93
CA THR A 71 0.25 -6.06 8.80
C THR A 71 -0.53 -5.17 7.83
N ALA A 72 -1.41 -4.31 8.35
CA ALA A 72 -2.16 -3.36 7.53
C ALA A 72 -1.23 -2.34 6.83
N GLY A 73 -0.20 -1.86 7.53
CA GLY A 73 0.77 -0.92 6.96
C GLY A 73 1.59 -1.52 5.82
N ILE A 74 2.07 -2.77 5.97
CA ILE A 74 2.77 -3.50 4.90
C ILE A 74 1.85 -3.68 3.68
N LEU A 75 0.59 -4.08 3.89
CA LEU A 75 -0.38 -4.21 2.80
C LEU A 75 -0.62 -2.87 2.08
N SER A 76 -0.75 -1.77 2.82
CA SER A 76 -0.89 -0.43 2.21
C SER A 76 0.35 -0.05 1.40
N CYS A 77 1.55 -0.33 1.91
CA CYS A 77 2.79 -0.08 1.17
C CYS A 77 2.88 -0.95 -0.09
N TRP A 78 2.48 -2.22 -0.01
CA TRP A 78 2.41 -3.12 -1.16
C TRP A 78 1.46 -2.61 -2.24
N ILE A 79 0.29 -2.06 -1.89
CA ILE A 79 -0.66 -1.51 -2.87
C ILE A 79 -0.05 -0.30 -3.61
N ALA A 80 0.60 0.62 -2.90
CA ALA A 80 1.29 1.74 -3.51
C ALA A 80 2.46 1.28 -4.40
N PHE A 81 3.21 0.29 -3.94
CA PHE A 81 4.32 -0.31 -4.68
C PHE A 81 3.85 -1.02 -5.95
N ALA A 82 2.77 -1.80 -5.88
CA ALA A 82 2.18 -2.48 -7.01
C ALA A 82 1.67 -1.47 -8.05
N ALA A 83 1.07 -0.35 -7.63
CA ALA A 83 0.67 0.72 -8.55
C ALA A 83 1.87 1.31 -9.31
N ALA A 84 3.00 1.54 -8.64
CA ALA A 84 4.25 1.95 -9.30
C ALA A 84 4.79 0.85 -10.24
N GLY A 85 4.72 -0.41 -9.83
CA GLY A 85 5.10 -1.57 -10.64
C GLY A 85 4.26 -1.75 -11.90
N PHE A 86 2.95 -1.51 -11.84
CA PHE A 86 2.09 -1.46 -13.03
C PHE A 86 2.49 -0.34 -13.98
N GLY A 87 2.82 0.84 -13.44
CA GLY A 87 3.37 1.94 -14.24
C GLY A 87 4.67 1.55 -14.95
N PHE A 88 5.57 0.86 -14.25
CA PHE A 88 6.81 0.33 -14.81
C PHE A 88 6.56 -0.65 -15.96
N TYR A 89 5.72 -1.66 -15.71
CA TYR A 89 5.37 -2.65 -16.72
C TYR A 89 4.74 -2.00 -17.96
N LYS A 90 3.80 -1.07 -17.74
CA LYS A 90 3.15 -0.33 -18.83
C LYS A 90 4.12 0.57 -19.61
N THR A 91 5.17 1.07 -18.98
CA THR A 91 6.20 1.90 -19.65
C THR A 91 7.16 1.05 -20.47
N THR A 92 7.30 -0.23 -20.14
CA THR A 92 8.32 -1.14 -20.70
C THR A 92 7.76 -2.24 -21.58
N GLU A 93 6.43 -2.28 -21.78
CA GLU A 93 5.77 -3.31 -22.59
C GLU A 93 5.98 -3.15 -24.11
N ASP A 94 6.39 -1.97 -24.59
CA ASP A 94 6.54 -1.73 -26.02
C ASP A 94 7.74 -2.49 -26.62
N HIS A 95 7.61 -2.90 -27.88
CA HIS A 95 8.64 -3.66 -28.62
C HIS A 95 10.08 -3.11 -28.55
N PRO A 96 10.33 -1.79 -28.57
CA PRO A 96 11.69 -1.27 -28.42
C PRO A 96 12.37 -1.66 -27.10
N PHE A 97 11.62 -1.72 -25.99
CA PHE A 97 12.16 -2.14 -24.69
C PHE A 97 12.47 -3.64 -24.66
N SER A 98 11.62 -4.46 -25.29
CA SER A 98 11.89 -5.90 -25.42
C SER A 98 13.19 -6.15 -26.20
N ARG A 99 13.37 -5.48 -27.35
CA ARG A 99 14.60 -5.58 -28.15
C ARG A 99 15.84 -5.10 -27.40
N ALA A 100 15.70 -4.06 -26.58
CA ALA A 100 16.79 -3.60 -25.72
C ALA A 100 17.12 -4.65 -24.64
N GLY A 101 16.12 -5.29 -24.05
CA GLY A 101 16.31 -6.42 -23.13
C GLY A 101 17.06 -7.59 -23.75
N ASP A 102 16.76 -7.92 -25.01
CA ASP A 102 17.44 -8.99 -25.76
C ASP A 102 18.89 -8.65 -26.12
N SER A 103 19.14 -7.36 -26.42
CA SER A 103 20.47 -6.88 -26.83
C SER A 103 21.40 -6.58 -25.64
N HIS A 104 20.83 -6.24 -24.48
CA HIS A 104 21.56 -5.83 -23.28
C HIS A 104 21.17 -6.71 -22.08
N PRO A 105 22.00 -7.72 -21.71
CA PRO A 105 21.67 -8.70 -20.68
C PRO A 105 21.33 -8.10 -19.32
N ALA A 106 21.90 -6.95 -18.96
CA ALA A 106 21.59 -6.25 -17.71
C ALA A 106 20.13 -5.75 -17.68
N ILE A 107 19.63 -5.20 -18.80
CA ILE A 107 18.24 -4.72 -18.94
C ILE A 107 17.28 -5.91 -18.88
N GLY A 108 17.51 -6.94 -19.71
CA GLY A 108 16.65 -8.14 -19.78
C GLY A 108 16.65 -8.93 -18.46
N GLY A 109 17.83 -9.09 -17.84
CA GLY A 109 17.98 -9.77 -16.56
C GLY A 109 17.25 -9.04 -15.42
N ALA A 110 17.40 -7.71 -15.33
CA ALA A 110 16.70 -6.91 -14.32
C ALA A 110 15.18 -6.98 -14.51
N HIS A 111 14.69 -6.87 -15.75
CA HIS A 111 13.26 -6.97 -16.06
C HIS A 111 12.68 -8.33 -15.66
N THR A 112 13.38 -9.43 -16.00
CA THR A 112 12.99 -10.79 -15.62
C THR A 112 12.96 -10.99 -14.11
N ALA A 113 13.99 -10.49 -13.40
CA ALA A 113 14.05 -10.54 -11.94
C ALA A 113 12.87 -9.81 -11.28
N ILE A 114 12.51 -8.62 -11.78
CA ILE A 114 11.34 -7.85 -11.31
C ILE A 114 10.05 -8.70 -11.44
N GLN A 115 9.83 -9.35 -12.59
CA GLN A 115 8.65 -10.18 -12.82
C GLN A 115 8.57 -11.37 -11.84
N ILE A 116 9.67 -12.13 -11.69
CA ILE A 116 9.72 -13.28 -10.78
C ILE A 116 9.45 -12.83 -9.34
N LEU A 117 10.12 -11.77 -8.88
CA LEU A 117 9.94 -11.24 -7.53
C LEU A 117 8.52 -10.69 -7.31
N ALA A 118 7.89 -10.08 -8.32
CA ALA A 118 6.52 -9.61 -8.23
C ALA A 118 5.52 -10.78 -8.07
N VAL A 119 5.75 -11.90 -8.76
CA VAL A 119 4.98 -13.13 -8.57
C VAL A 119 5.16 -13.68 -7.16
N ILE A 120 6.39 -13.80 -6.68
CA ILE A 120 6.70 -14.27 -5.32
C ILE A 120 6.02 -13.39 -4.26
N ALA A 121 6.13 -12.06 -4.38
CA ALA A 121 5.51 -11.11 -3.47
C ALA A 121 3.98 -11.24 -3.49
N SER A 122 3.36 -11.39 -4.65
CA SER A 122 1.91 -11.56 -4.80
C SER A 122 1.43 -12.85 -4.14
N LEU A 123 2.14 -13.97 -4.34
CA LEU A 123 1.85 -15.25 -3.67
C LEU A 123 2.00 -15.13 -2.16
N ALA A 124 3.03 -14.42 -1.67
CA ALA A 124 3.23 -14.18 -0.25
C ALA A 124 2.10 -13.34 0.36
N VAL A 125 1.60 -12.31 -0.34
CA VAL A 125 0.42 -11.53 0.09
C VAL A 125 -0.82 -12.43 0.21
N ILE A 126 -1.07 -13.29 -0.78
CA ILE A 126 -2.21 -14.22 -0.75
C ILE A 126 -2.08 -15.20 0.41
N ALA A 127 -0.91 -15.80 0.58
CA ALA A 127 -0.63 -16.74 1.67
C ALA A 127 -0.81 -16.09 3.05
N GLY A 128 -0.35 -14.85 3.23
CA GLY A 128 -0.50 -14.09 4.48
C GLY A 128 -1.93 -13.61 4.74
N ALA A 129 -2.70 -13.32 3.70
CA ALA A 129 -4.09 -12.86 3.82
C ALA A 129 -5.08 -14.01 4.06
N LEU A 130 -4.82 -15.19 3.53
CA LEU A 130 -5.69 -16.37 3.64
C LEU A 130 -6.14 -16.70 5.10
N PRO A 131 -5.24 -16.77 6.10
CA PRO A 131 -5.65 -17.05 7.49
C PRO A 131 -6.49 -15.94 8.11
N LEU A 132 -6.52 -14.74 7.52
CA LEU A 132 -7.33 -13.60 7.97
C LEU A 132 -8.69 -13.55 7.26
N ILE A 133 -8.71 -13.86 5.95
CA ILE A 133 -9.91 -13.80 5.12
C ILE A 133 -10.94 -14.86 5.54
N VAL A 134 -10.52 -16.11 5.79
CA VAL A 134 -11.46 -17.20 6.09
C VAL A 134 -12.29 -16.93 7.35
N PRO A 135 -11.69 -16.54 8.50
CA PRO A 135 -12.46 -16.13 9.67
C PRO A 135 -13.29 -14.86 9.41
N ALA A 136 -12.77 -13.91 8.63
CA ALA A 136 -13.47 -12.68 8.33
C ALA A 136 -14.78 -12.92 7.58
N LEU A 137 -14.76 -13.76 6.56
CA LEU A 137 -15.96 -14.13 5.80
C LEU A 137 -16.98 -14.87 6.66
N ARG A 138 -16.52 -15.75 7.57
CA ARG A 138 -17.41 -16.45 8.52
C ARG A 138 -18.05 -15.46 9.51
N GLN A 139 -17.28 -14.52 10.05
CA GLN A 139 -17.77 -13.52 11.01
C GLN A 139 -18.59 -12.41 10.37
N ALA A 140 -18.36 -12.08 9.10
CA ALA A 140 -19.13 -11.08 8.34
C ALA A 140 -20.62 -11.43 8.24
N ARG A 141 -20.98 -12.71 8.35
CA ARG A 141 -22.40 -13.14 8.43
C ARG A 141 -23.07 -12.68 9.72
N ARG A 142 -22.32 -12.55 10.83
CA ARG A 142 -22.83 -12.21 12.17
C ARG A 142 -22.62 -10.75 12.55
N VAL A 143 -21.54 -10.12 12.07
CA VAL A 143 -21.13 -8.77 12.50
C VAL A 143 -21.30 -7.77 11.36
N ARG A 144 -22.17 -6.76 11.56
CA ARG A 144 -22.52 -5.75 10.54
C ARG A 144 -21.31 -4.93 10.06
N SER A 145 -20.36 -4.60 10.93
CA SER A 145 -19.15 -3.84 10.56
C SER A 145 -18.25 -4.62 9.60
N LEU A 146 -18.03 -5.91 9.87
CA LEU A 146 -17.27 -6.81 8.99
C LEU A 146 -17.97 -7.03 7.64
N ARG A 147 -19.30 -7.13 7.65
CA ARG A 147 -20.09 -7.19 6.41
C ARG A 147 -19.88 -5.97 5.54
N ARG A 148 -19.91 -4.76 6.13
CA ARG A 148 -19.63 -3.51 5.42
C ARG A 148 -18.22 -3.45 4.87
N ALA A 149 -17.21 -3.83 5.66
CA ALA A 149 -15.82 -3.86 5.20
C ALA A 149 -15.61 -4.86 4.05
N THR A 150 -16.14 -6.08 4.18
CA THR A 150 -16.05 -7.11 3.14
C THR A 150 -16.80 -6.68 1.88
N GLY A 151 -18.00 -6.11 2.02
CA GLY A 151 -18.77 -5.59 0.90
C GLY A 151 -18.09 -4.43 0.19
N LEU A 152 -17.41 -3.54 0.93
CA LEU A 152 -16.62 -2.46 0.35
C LEU A 152 -15.44 -2.99 -0.48
N ALA A 153 -14.70 -3.97 0.05
CA ALA A 153 -13.60 -4.60 -0.69
C ALA A 153 -14.11 -5.33 -1.95
N ALA A 154 -15.16 -6.13 -1.82
CA ALA A 154 -15.76 -6.85 -2.95
C ALA A 154 -16.31 -5.88 -4.01
N GLY A 155 -16.99 -4.82 -3.60
CA GLY A 155 -17.49 -3.78 -4.49
C GLY A 155 -16.38 -3.01 -5.21
N ALA A 156 -15.29 -2.69 -4.51
CA ALA A 156 -14.11 -2.05 -5.11
C ALA A 156 -13.43 -2.96 -6.15
N LEU A 157 -13.26 -4.24 -5.85
CA LEU A 157 -12.72 -5.22 -6.79
C LEU A 157 -13.62 -5.39 -8.01
N ALA A 158 -14.95 -5.49 -7.81
CA ALA A 158 -15.91 -5.58 -8.90
C ALA A 158 -15.90 -4.34 -9.79
N LEU A 159 -15.85 -3.15 -9.20
CA LEU A 159 -15.74 -1.88 -9.94
C LEU A 159 -14.47 -1.84 -10.79
N PHE A 160 -13.33 -2.21 -10.23
CA PHE A 160 -12.06 -2.26 -10.96
C PHE A 160 -12.09 -3.29 -12.10
N ALA A 161 -12.68 -4.48 -11.86
CA ALA A 161 -12.84 -5.50 -12.89
C ALA A 161 -13.73 -5.00 -14.03
N ILE A 162 -14.86 -4.36 -13.73
CA ILE A 162 -15.76 -3.75 -14.73
C ILE A 162 -15.03 -2.66 -15.52
N ALA A 163 -14.31 -1.77 -14.85
CA ALA A 163 -13.55 -0.71 -15.51
C ALA A 163 -12.47 -1.29 -16.45
N THR A 164 -11.81 -2.38 -16.04
CA THR A 164 -10.81 -3.07 -16.86
C THR A 164 -11.45 -3.73 -18.07
N LEU A 165 -12.56 -4.45 -17.89
CA LEU A 165 -13.33 -5.03 -19.00
C LEU A 165 -13.81 -3.96 -19.98
N GLY A 166 -14.28 -2.83 -19.47
CA GLY A 166 -14.69 -1.68 -20.29
C GLY A 166 -13.53 -1.09 -21.09
N LEU A 167 -12.36 -0.93 -20.49
CA LEU A 167 -11.15 -0.45 -21.18
C LEU A 167 -10.72 -1.44 -22.27
N VAL A 168 -10.72 -2.74 -21.97
CA VAL A 168 -10.38 -3.80 -22.94
C VAL A 168 -11.39 -3.82 -24.10
N ALA A 169 -12.68 -3.76 -23.81
CA ALA A 169 -13.72 -3.73 -24.85
C ALA A 169 -13.60 -2.48 -25.74
N LEU A 170 -13.31 -1.32 -25.14
CA LEU A 170 -13.06 -0.08 -25.86
C LEU A 170 -11.82 -0.17 -26.77
N ALA A 171 -10.74 -0.77 -26.27
CA ALA A 171 -9.51 -0.99 -27.06
C ALA A 171 -9.74 -1.92 -28.26
N HIS A 172 -10.63 -2.90 -28.14
CA HIS A 172 -10.96 -3.82 -29.26
C HIS A 172 -11.95 -3.22 -30.25
N SER A 173 -12.90 -2.39 -29.81
CA SER A 173 -13.95 -1.83 -30.68
C SER A 173 -13.45 -0.67 -31.56
N THR A 174 -12.39 0.01 -31.14
CA THR A 174 -11.84 1.16 -31.85
C THR A 174 -10.52 0.77 -32.52
N ARG A 175 -10.51 0.67 -33.85
CA ARG A 175 -9.27 0.36 -34.61
C ARG A 175 -8.16 1.40 -34.40
N SER A 176 -8.52 2.61 -33.95
CA SER A 176 -7.61 3.64 -33.48
C SER A 176 -8.40 4.74 -32.73
N LEU A 177 -8.35 4.77 -31.40
CA LEU A 177 -8.80 5.95 -30.66
C LEU A 177 -7.87 7.13 -30.96
N PRO A 178 -8.40 8.35 -31.13
CA PRO A 178 -7.57 9.54 -31.11
C PRO A 178 -6.72 9.57 -29.83
N GLY A 179 -5.44 9.92 -29.95
CA GLY A 179 -4.47 9.89 -28.85
C GLY A 179 -4.98 10.50 -27.52
N PRO A 180 -5.64 11.68 -27.53
CA PRO A 180 -6.18 12.28 -26.30
C PRO A 180 -7.28 11.45 -25.64
N ALA A 181 -8.16 10.82 -26.43
CA ALA A 181 -9.27 10.02 -25.90
C ALA A 181 -8.76 8.72 -25.25
N ALA A 182 -7.79 8.06 -25.88
CA ALA A 182 -7.11 6.90 -25.30
C ALA A 182 -6.39 7.26 -23.99
N GLY A 183 -5.72 8.42 -23.94
CA GLY A 183 -5.06 8.91 -22.74
C GLY A 183 -6.02 9.21 -21.59
N LEU A 184 -7.15 9.85 -21.87
CA LEU A 184 -8.19 10.10 -20.86
C LEU A 184 -8.82 8.80 -20.34
N ALA A 185 -9.13 7.85 -21.22
CA ALA A 185 -9.67 6.55 -20.82
C ALA A 185 -8.68 5.78 -19.92
N PHE A 186 -7.39 5.79 -20.27
CA PHE A 186 -6.35 5.18 -19.45
C PHE A 186 -6.19 5.87 -18.10
N LEU A 187 -6.21 7.22 -18.06
CA LEU A 187 -6.13 7.98 -16.82
C LEU A 187 -7.32 7.71 -15.91
N ALA A 188 -8.53 7.64 -16.47
CA ALA A 188 -9.74 7.30 -15.74
C ALA A 188 -9.65 5.88 -15.16
N TRP A 189 -9.20 4.90 -15.95
CA TRP A 189 -8.98 3.53 -15.47
C TRP A 189 -7.93 3.47 -14.36
N ALA A 190 -6.81 4.17 -14.51
CA ALA A 190 -5.76 4.24 -13.49
C ALA A 190 -6.27 4.85 -12.19
N LEU A 191 -7.09 5.91 -12.28
CA LEU A 191 -7.73 6.53 -11.12
C LEU A 191 -8.71 5.57 -10.43
N VAL A 192 -9.53 4.84 -11.19
CA VAL A 192 -10.42 3.80 -10.63
C VAL A 192 -9.62 2.70 -9.94
N GLY A 193 -8.50 2.27 -10.52
CA GLY A 193 -7.58 1.32 -9.89
C GLY A 193 -7.02 1.81 -8.56
N LEU A 194 -6.54 3.07 -8.52
CA LEU A 194 -6.01 3.68 -7.30
C LEU A 194 -7.09 3.82 -6.21
N LEU A 195 -8.28 4.28 -6.56
CA LEU A 195 -9.42 4.40 -5.64
C LEU A 195 -9.88 3.03 -5.13
N SER A 196 -9.90 2.02 -6.00
CA SER A 196 -10.27 0.65 -5.62
C SER A 196 -9.23 0.01 -4.70
N GLY A 197 -7.94 0.20 -4.98
CA GLY A 197 -6.85 -0.26 -4.14
C GLY A 197 -6.86 0.39 -2.75
N THR A 198 -7.06 1.71 -2.67
CA THR A 198 -7.17 2.43 -1.40
C THR A 198 -8.41 2.00 -0.60
N ALA A 199 -9.57 1.80 -1.26
CA ALA A 199 -10.76 1.25 -0.62
C ALA A 199 -10.53 -0.17 -0.08
N CYS A 200 -9.83 -1.02 -0.82
CA CYS A 200 -9.46 -2.36 -0.36
C CYS A 200 -8.51 -2.32 0.84
N ALA A 201 -7.50 -1.45 0.83
CA ALA A 201 -6.59 -1.25 1.96
C ALA A 201 -7.34 -0.79 3.22
N PHE A 202 -8.26 0.17 3.06
CA PHE A 202 -9.08 0.68 4.13
C PHE A 202 -10.04 -0.39 4.69
N ALA A 203 -10.67 -1.16 3.81
CA ALA A 203 -11.53 -2.28 4.17
C ALA A 203 -10.75 -3.37 4.93
N ALA A 204 -9.57 -3.76 4.43
CA ALA A 204 -8.71 -4.74 5.07
C ALA A 204 -8.25 -4.27 6.46
N ARG A 205 -7.83 -3.01 6.59
CA ARG A 205 -7.46 -2.41 7.88
C ARG A 205 -8.66 -2.41 8.84
N SER A 206 -9.81 -1.91 8.40
CA SER A 206 -11.02 -1.85 9.22
C SER A 206 -11.48 -3.24 9.67
N GLY A 207 -11.43 -4.22 8.77
CA GLY A 207 -11.70 -5.62 9.06
C GLY A 207 -10.73 -6.17 10.10
N LEU A 208 -9.43 -5.98 9.91
CA LEU A 208 -8.39 -6.51 10.81
C LEU A 208 -8.54 -6.01 12.26
N PHE A 209 -8.96 -4.76 12.46
CA PHE A 209 -9.24 -4.23 13.79
C PHE A 209 -10.56 -4.71 14.38
N ALA A 210 -11.57 -5.01 13.56
CA ALA A 210 -12.86 -5.54 14.00
C ALA A 210 -12.84 -7.07 14.25
N LEU A 211 -11.90 -7.80 13.65
CA LEU A 211 -11.79 -9.25 13.79
C LEU A 211 -11.14 -9.67 15.10
N ARG A 212 -11.66 -10.76 15.68
CA ARG A 212 -10.95 -11.53 16.71
C ARG A 212 -10.09 -12.58 16.00
N VAL A 213 -8.84 -12.24 15.73
CA VAL A 213 -7.87 -13.14 15.07
C VAL A 213 -6.96 -13.74 16.13
N ARG A 214 -6.71 -15.05 16.05
CA ARG A 214 -5.72 -15.72 16.91
C ARG A 214 -4.33 -15.14 16.59
N ARG A 215 -3.54 -14.90 17.64
CA ARG A 215 -2.17 -14.37 17.51
C ARG A 215 -1.31 -15.12 16.49
N SER A 216 -1.42 -16.44 16.40
CA SER A 216 -0.69 -17.25 15.41
C SER A 216 -0.97 -16.84 13.96
N GLY A 217 -2.22 -16.49 13.64
CA GLY A 217 -2.58 -16.00 12.30
C GLY A 217 -1.96 -14.64 11.99
N LEU A 218 -1.86 -13.75 12.97
CA LEU A 218 -1.19 -12.45 12.82
C LEU A 218 0.32 -12.59 12.64
N VAL A 219 0.95 -13.52 13.37
CA VAL A 219 2.39 -13.80 13.22
C VAL A 219 2.68 -14.43 11.86
N ALA A 220 1.84 -15.36 11.39
CA ALA A 220 1.96 -15.92 10.04
C ALA A 220 1.82 -14.85 8.96
N ALA A 221 0.83 -13.95 9.08
CA ALA A 221 0.66 -12.83 8.17
C ALA A 221 1.89 -11.88 8.17
N LEU A 222 2.48 -11.63 9.35
CA LEU A 222 3.71 -10.81 9.46
C LEU A 222 4.93 -11.52 8.85
N ALA A 223 5.04 -12.85 8.98
CA ALA A 223 6.10 -13.62 8.34
C ALA A 223 6.00 -13.53 6.81
N CYS A 224 4.80 -13.71 6.24
CA CYS A 224 4.56 -13.43 4.83
C CYS A 224 4.88 -11.96 4.46
N GLY A 225 4.52 -11.01 5.33
CA GLY A 225 4.87 -9.59 5.17
C GLY A 225 6.38 -9.31 5.18
N THR A 226 7.18 -10.18 5.80
CA THR A 226 8.65 -10.13 5.74
C THR A 226 9.14 -10.46 4.34
N LEU A 227 8.61 -11.55 3.75
CA LEU A 227 8.92 -11.95 2.38
C LEU A 227 8.49 -10.87 1.36
N VAL A 228 7.30 -10.29 1.55
CA VAL A 228 6.82 -9.19 0.70
C VAL A 228 7.74 -7.98 0.78
N THR A 229 8.11 -7.55 2.00
CA THR A 229 9.02 -6.41 2.20
C THR A 229 10.39 -6.66 1.58
N ALA A 230 10.95 -7.87 1.73
CA ALA A 230 12.21 -8.25 1.12
C ALA A 230 12.12 -8.23 -0.42
N ALA A 231 11.05 -8.80 -0.99
CA ALA A 231 10.81 -8.77 -2.42
C ALA A 231 10.65 -7.34 -2.96
N MET A 232 9.94 -6.46 -2.25
CA MET A 232 9.83 -5.03 -2.61
C MET A 232 11.19 -4.34 -2.68
N ALA A 233 12.07 -4.60 -1.69
CA ALA A 233 13.41 -4.03 -1.70
C ALA A 233 14.24 -4.55 -2.89
N LEU A 234 14.20 -5.86 -3.16
CA LEU A 234 14.89 -6.47 -4.29
C LEU A 234 14.35 -5.98 -5.64
N ILE A 235 13.03 -5.82 -5.79
CA ILE A 235 12.42 -5.23 -6.99
C ILE A 235 12.89 -3.79 -7.16
N ALA A 236 12.89 -2.98 -6.10
CA ALA A 236 13.37 -1.60 -6.19
C ALA A 236 14.85 -1.53 -6.61
N THR A 237 15.70 -2.42 -6.09
CA THR A 237 17.10 -2.53 -6.52
C THR A 237 17.20 -2.95 -7.98
N ALA A 238 16.46 -3.97 -8.42
CA ALA A 238 16.45 -4.43 -9.81
C ALA A 238 15.95 -3.33 -10.76
N THR A 239 14.92 -2.57 -10.38
CA THR A 239 14.45 -1.38 -11.12
C THR A 239 15.53 -0.31 -11.18
N GLY A 240 16.29 -0.10 -10.11
CA GLY A 240 17.46 0.80 -10.12
C GLY A 240 18.53 0.37 -11.13
N VAL A 241 18.86 -0.93 -11.17
CA VAL A 241 19.76 -1.50 -12.17
C VAL A 241 19.20 -1.32 -13.58
N TYR A 242 17.90 -1.57 -13.78
CA TYR A 242 17.22 -1.38 -15.07
C TYR A 242 17.32 0.07 -15.55
N VAL A 243 17.01 1.06 -14.69
CA VAL A 243 17.11 2.48 -15.03
C VAL A 243 18.52 2.88 -15.40
N PHE A 244 19.50 2.42 -14.61
CA PHE A 244 20.90 2.72 -14.85
C PHE A 244 21.40 2.13 -16.18
N ALA A 245 21.13 0.85 -16.43
CA ALA A 245 21.48 0.19 -17.68
C ALA A 245 20.76 0.82 -18.89
N LEU A 246 19.47 1.14 -18.76
CA LEU A 246 18.72 1.84 -19.81
C LEU A 246 19.33 3.21 -20.14
N ALA A 247 19.80 3.96 -19.14
CA ALA A 247 20.43 5.25 -19.35
C ALA A 247 21.79 5.17 -20.04
N LEU A 248 22.58 4.12 -19.77
CA LEU A 248 23.91 3.93 -20.37
C LEU A 248 23.85 3.28 -21.75
N ASP A 249 23.13 2.16 -21.86
CA ASP A 249 23.17 1.28 -23.03
C ASP A 249 22.09 1.63 -24.06
N ALA A 250 21.01 2.30 -23.64
CA ALA A 250 19.83 2.59 -24.46
C ALA A 250 19.29 4.01 -24.22
N SER A 251 20.19 4.99 -24.11
CA SER A 251 19.87 6.40 -23.78
C SER A 251 18.82 7.02 -24.71
N THR A 252 18.79 6.62 -25.99
CA THR A 252 17.77 7.04 -26.96
C THR A 252 16.38 6.59 -26.56
N LEU A 253 16.21 5.33 -26.10
CA LEU A 253 14.95 4.81 -25.57
C LEU A 253 14.59 5.49 -24.24
N ALA A 254 15.56 5.73 -23.37
CA ALA A 254 15.34 6.46 -22.12
C ALA A 254 14.78 7.88 -22.36
N GLY A 255 15.18 8.52 -23.47
CA GLY A 255 14.73 9.85 -23.87
C GLY A 255 13.39 9.90 -24.60
N GLN A 256 12.83 8.76 -25.03
CA GLN A 256 11.56 8.73 -25.76
C GLN A 256 10.40 9.15 -24.86
N GLY A 257 9.44 9.89 -25.42
CA GLY A 257 8.21 10.27 -24.70
C GLY A 257 7.42 9.04 -24.29
N ASN A 258 7.00 9.00 -23.02
CA ASN A 258 6.22 7.92 -22.45
C ASN A 258 4.73 8.24 -22.43
N GLY A 259 3.92 7.26 -22.80
CA GLY A 259 2.47 7.32 -22.73
C GLY A 259 1.82 8.30 -23.72
N PRO A 260 0.49 8.38 -23.69
CA PRO A 260 -0.29 9.09 -24.72
C PRO A 260 -0.12 10.61 -24.71
N SER A 261 0.38 11.19 -23.61
CA SER A 261 0.64 12.62 -23.51
C SER A 261 2.09 12.99 -23.84
N GLY A 262 3.02 12.02 -23.87
CA GLY A 262 4.44 12.24 -24.15
C GLY A 262 5.14 13.24 -23.20
N LEU A 263 4.52 13.59 -22.06
CA LEU A 263 4.99 14.69 -21.20
C LEU A 263 6.28 14.35 -20.44
N LEU A 264 6.51 13.07 -20.16
CA LEU A 264 7.71 12.58 -19.48
C LEU A 264 8.43 11.61 -20.38
N SER A 265 9.77 11.66 -20.38
CA SER A 265 10.54 10.60 -21.02
C SER A 265 10.35 9.27 -20.28
N ALA A 266 10.56 8.14 -20.96
CA ALA A 266 10.49 6.83 -20.35
C ALA A 266 11.42 6.71 -19.14
N GLY A 267 12.66 7.20 -19.26
CA GLY A 267 13.63 7.24 -18.17
C GLY A 267 13.13 8.06 -16.97
N ALA A 268 12.55 9.24 -17.20
CA ALA A 268 12.00 10.07 -16.12
C ALA A 268 10.79 9.42 -15.44
N SER A 269 9.90 8.80 -16.22
CA SER A 269 8.73 8.09 -15.70
C SER A 269 9.12 6.89 -14.84
N ILE A 270 10.07 6.07 -15.31
CA ILE A 270 10.59 4.93 -14.54
C ILE A 270 11.34 5.43 -13.30
N GLY A 271 12.13 6.51 -13.41
CA GLY A 271 12.80 7.13 -12.26
C GLY A 271 11.82 7.57 -11.18
N PHE A 272 10.69 8.18 -11.55
CA PHE A 272 9.62 8.52 -10.61
C PHE A 272 9.01 7.27 -9.95
N GLN A 273 8.73 6.22 -10.73
CA GLN A 273 8.22 4.95 -10.20
C GLN A 273 9.19 4.31 -9.21
N LEU A 274 10.50 4.34 -9.52
CA LEU A 274 11.56 3.86 -8.63
C LEU A 274 11.57 4.62 -7.29
N LEU A 275 11.42 5.95 -7.30
CA LEU A 275 11.33 6.73 -6.07
C LEU A 275 10.14 6.31 -5.20
N VAL A 276 8.97 6.07 -5.82
CA VAL A 276 7.77 5.56 -5.12
C VAL A 276 8.03 4.16 -4.56
N MET A 277 8.66 3.27 -5.33
CA MET A 277 9.03 1.92 -4.89
C MET A 277 9.98 1.94 -3.68
N ILE A 278 11.02 2.78 -3.72
CA ILE A 278 11.98 2.94 -2.60
C ILE A 278 11.26 3.46 -1.35
N ALA A 279 10.43 4.49 -1.50
CA ALA A 279 9.67 5.05 -0.38
C ALA A 279 8.73 4.01 0.25
N ALA A 280 7.98 3.26 -0.57
CA ALA A 280 7.08 2.22 -0.11
C ALA A 280 7.83 1.05 0.56
N ALA A 281 8.96 0.60 -0.01
CA ALA A 281 9.79 -0.47 0.56
C ALA A 281 10.43 -0.04 1.90
N GLY A 282 10.90 1.20 2.00
CA GLY A 282 11.44 1.76 3.23
C GLY A 282 10.39 1.85 4.34
N LEU A 283 9.19 2.36 4.02
CA LEU A 283 8.07 2.40 4.97
C LEU A 283 7.60 1.00 5.40
N ALA A 284 7.56 0.04 4.47
CA ALA A 284 7.26 -1.36 4.77
C ALA A 284 8.31 -1.96 5.73
N SER A 285 9.59 -1.67 5.51
CA SER A 285 10.70 -2.13 6.36
C SER A 285 10.60 -1.60 7.80
N VAL A 286 10.34 -0.30 7.96
CA VAL A 286 10.12 0.30 9.30
C VAL A 286 8.88 -0.30 9.98
N THR A 287 7.80 -0.49 9.23
CA THR A 287 6.56 -1.08 9.72
C THR A 287 6.77 -2.54 10.17
N LEU A 288 7.52 -3.31 9.38
CA LEU A 288 7.88 -4.68 9.66
C LEU A 288 8.74 -4.80 10.92
N TYR A 289 9.79 -3.97 11.04
CA TYR A 289 10.65 -3.92 12.22
C TYR A 289 9.84 -3.63 13.49
N ARG A 290 8.93 -2.65 13.43
CA ARG A 290 8.01 -2.34 14.53
C ARG A 290 7.10 -3.53 14.87
N GLY A 291 6.61 -4.27 13.87
CA GLY A 291 5.83 -5.49 14.07
C GLY A 291 6.60 -6.57 14.81
N TRP A 292 7.82 -6.89 14.38
CA TRP A 292 8.65 -7.93 15.02
C TRP A 292 9.09 -7.56 16.44
N SER A 293 9.39 -6.28 16.71
CA SER A 293 9.68 -5.82 18.07
C SER A 293 8.53 -6.13 19.05
N ALA A 294 7.27 -6.02 18.60
CA ALA A 294 6.11 -6.33 19.42
C ALA A 294 5.98 -7.84 19.73
N VAL A 295 6.43 -8.71 18.83
CA VAL A 295 6.48 -10.16 19.07
C VAL A 295 7.50 -10.49 20.15
N GLY A 296 8.69 -9.87 20.09
CA GLY A 296 9.78 -10.08 21.04
C GLY A 296 9.42 -9.71 22.47
N SER A 297 8.81 -8.53 22.68
CA SER A 297 8.46 -8.03 24.03
C SER A 297 7.47 -8.93 24.79
N SER A 298 6.72 -9.79 24.11
CA SER A 298 5.81 -10.71 24.82
C SER A 298 6.51 -11.93 25.42
N ARG A 299 7.71 -12.29 24.93
CA ARG A 299 8.44 -13.47 25.43
C ARG A 299 9.16 -13.18 26.75
N SER A 300 9.57 -11.93 26.98
CA SER A 300 10.28 -11.53 28.19
C SER A 300 9.37 -11.38 29.42
N GLY A 301 8.09 -11.03 29.22
CA GLY A 301 7.14 -10.80 30.30
C GLY A 301 6.55 -12.05 30.96
N SER A 302 6.83 -13.25 30.43
CA SER A 302 6.34 -14.52 30.98
C SER A 302 7.35 -15.23 31.89
N SER A 303 8.44 -14.56 32.28
CA SER A 303 9.34 -15.13 33.29
C SER A 303 8.55 -15.29 34.59
N PRO A 304 8.38 -16.51 35.12
CA PRO A 304 7.61 -16.74 36.33
C PRO A 304 8.25 -15.91 37.44
N VAL A 305 7.44 -15.05 38.07
CA VAL A 305 7.81 -14.44 39.35
C VAL A 305 8.04 -15.63 40.27
N SER A 306 9.31 -15.98 40.49
CA SER A 306 9.68 -16.99 41.47
C SER A 306 9.23 -16.44 42.81
N SER A 307 8.11 -16.96 43.29
CA SER A 307 7.62 -16.72 44.64
C SER A 307 8.64 -17.33 45.60
N SER A 308 9.64 -16.55 45.97
CA SER A 308 10.49 -16.84 47.13
C SER A 308 9.64 -16.61 48.37
N THR A 309 9.07 -17.71 48.86
CA THR A 309 8.70 -17.90 50.27
C THR A 309 9.92 -17.88 51.15
#